data_AF-A0A954ZF85-F1
#
_entry.id   AF-A0A954ZF85-F1
#
_cell.length_a   1.000
_cell.length_b   1.000
_cell.length_c   1.000
_cell.angle_alpha   90.00
_cell.angle_beta   90.00
_cell.angle_gamma   90.00
#
_symmetry.space_group_name_H-M   'P 1'
#
loop_
_entity.id
_entity.type
_entity.pdbx_description
1 polymer ?
#
loop_
_entity_poly.entity_id
_entity_poly.type
_entity_poly.pdbx_seq_one_letter_code
_entity_poly.pdbx_strand_id
1 'polypeptide(L)' 'AESNSRFLCEVAEEHANDFELAMSAVAHSHIGTVTSEARVVITAGDRTLVSERLDALKSAWQDPLAW' A
#
# COMPACT_ATOMS: atom_id res chain seq x y z
N ALA A 1 6.29 -5.86 -10.66
CA ALA A 1 7.01 -5.15 -11.72
C ALA A 1 7.33 -3.75 -11.24
N GLU A 2 8.53 -3.28 -11.52
CA GLU A 2 8.92 -1.88 -11.31
C GLU A 2 8.52 -1.09 -12.55
N SER A 3 7.82 0.03 -12.36
CA SER A 3 7.34 0.87 -13.46
C SER A 3 7.26 2.30 -12.98
N ASN A 4 7.83 3.20 -13.78
CA ASN A 4 7.95 4.62 -13.47
C ASN A 4 6.58 5.32 -13.47
N SER A 5 6.54 6.52 -12.88
CA SER A 5 5.34 7.37 -12.81
C SER A 5 4.14 6.70 -12.11
N ARG A 6 4.40 5.74 -11.22
CA ARG A 6 3.42 5.18 -10.30
C ARG A 6 3.68 5.72 -8.90
N PHE A 7 2.65 6.34 -8.33
CA PHE A 7 2.70 6.91 -7.00
C PHE A 7 1.70 6.19 -6.11
N LEU A 8 2.04 6.05 -4.83
CA LEU A 8 1.13 5.65 -3.78
C LEU A 8 0.95 6.82 -2.83
N CYS A 9 -0.28 7.10 -2.44
CA CYS A 9 -0.60 8.12 -1.46
C CYS A 9 -1.72 7.64 -0.54
N GLU A 10 -1.73 8.20 0.66
CA GLU A 10 -2.81 8.04 1.62
C GLU A 10 -3.69 9.29 1.58
N VAL A 11 -5.00 9.09 1.67
CA VAL A 11 -6.01 10.16 1.71
C VAL A 11 -6.96 9.83 2.85
N ALA A 12 -7.37 10.84 3.60
CA ALA A 12 -8.41 10.67 4.62
C ALA A 12 -9.71 10.18 3.95
N GLU A 13 -10.44 9.27 4.57
CA GLU A 13 -11.60 8.61 3.96
C GLU A 13 -12.66 9.61 3.50
N GLU A 14 -12.87 10.68 4.27
CA GLU A 14 -13.78 11.78 3.97
C GLU A 14 -13.40 12.58 2.70
N HIS A 15 -12.16 12.45 2.21
CA HIS A 15 -11.64 13.15 1.03
C HIS A 15 -11.39 12.23 -0.17
N ALA A 16 -11.69 10.93 -0.05
CA ALA A 16 -11.40 9.95 -1.10
C ALA A 16 -12.09 10.29 -2.43
N ASN A 17 -13.38 10.67 -2.39
CA ASN A 17 -14.14 11.02 -3.59
C ASN A 17 -13.58 12.29 -4.28
N ASP A 18 -13.32 13.35 -3.51
CA ASP A 18 -12.76 14.59 -4.04
C ASP A 18 -11.38 14.35 -4.68
N PHE A 19 -10.58 13.47 -4.09
CA PHE A 19 -9.28 13.06 -4.65
C PHE A 19 -9.43 12.30 -5.97
N GLU A 20 -10.31 11.29 -6.03
CA GLU A 20 -10.57 10.53 -7.27
C GLU A 20 -11.09 11.44 -8.39
N LEU A 21 -11.96 12.40 -8.06
CA LEU A 21 -12.45 13.40 -9.02
C LEU A 21 -11.30 14.28 -9.54
N ALA A 22 -10.43 14.76 -8.66
CA ALA A 22 -9.25 15.54 -9.03
C ALA A 22 -8.26 14.76 -9.90
N MET A 23 -8.19 13.43 -9.73
CA MET A 23 -7.30 12.52 -10.46
C MET A 23 -7.93 11.90 -11.72
N SER A 24 -9.15 12.31 -12.10
CA SER A 24 -9.91 11.74 -13.22
C SER A 24 -9.18 11.73 -14.57
N ALA A 25 -8.20 12.61 -14.78
CA ALA A 25 -7.40 12.67 -16.00
C ALA A 25 -6.23 11.67 -16.05
N VAL A 26 -5.96 10.94 -14.96
CA VAL A 26 -4.88 9.95 -14.88
C VAL A 26 -5.38 8.61 -14.36
N ALA A 27 -4.74 7.52 -14.78
CA ALA A 27 -5.07 6.20 -14.28
C ALA A 27 -4.77 6.12 -12.77
N HIS A 28 -5.78 5.77 -11.98
CA HIS A 28 -5.68 5.60 -10.54
C HIS A 28 -6.58 4.46 -10.06
N SER A 29 -6.31 3.95 -8.87
CA SER A 29 -7.12 2.93 -8.21
C SER A 29 -6.93 3.03 -6.71
N HIS A 30 -8.01 2.85 -5.95
CA HIS A 30 -7.91 2.53 -4.53
C HIS A 30 -7.38 1.10 -4.37
N ILE A 31 -6.28 0.93 -3.63
CA ILE A 31 -5.62 -0.38 -3.47
C ILE A 31 -5.72 -0.96 -2.06
N GLY A 32 -6.34 -0.25 -1.12
CA GLY A 32 -6.53 -0.70 0.25
C GLY A 32 -6.48 0.44 1.27
N THR A 33 -6.56 0.06 2.54
CA THR A 33 -6.72 0.99 3.66
C THR A 33 -5.59 0.79 4.66
N VAL A 34 -5.10 1.90 5.23
CA VAL A 34 -4.15 1.85 6.35
C VAL A 34 -4.92 1.53 7.63
N THR A 35 -4.44 0.55 8.38
CA THR A 35 -5.03 0.14 9.65
C THR A 35 -4.03 0.34 10.79
N SER A 36 -4.49 0.21 12.02
CA SER A 36 -3.63 0.21 13.21
C SER A 36 -2.93 -1.13 13.45
N GLU A 37 -3.20 -2.16 12.63
CA GLU A 37 -2.58 -3.46 12.78
C GLU A 37 -1.11 -3.44 12.31
N ALA A 38 -0.22 -4.09 13.06
CA ALA A 38 1.18 -4.22 12.71
C ALA A 38 1.43 -5.30 11.63
N ARG A 39 0.59 -5.34 10.59
CA ARG A 39 0.61 -6.37 9.53
C ARG A 39 0.40 -5.76 8.14
N VAL A 40 1.04 -6.38 7.16
CA VAL A 40 0.80 -6.14 5.74
C VAL A 40 0.02 -7.33 5.18
N VAL A 41 -1.18 -7.07 4.67
CA VAL A 41 -2.04 -8.08 4.04
C VAL A 41 -2.25 -7.69 2.58
N ILE A 42 -1.97 -8.62 1.67
CA ILE A 42 -2.19 -8.44 0.23
C ILE A 42 -3.10 -9.57 -0.25
N THR A 43 -4.20 -9.21 -0.91
CA THR A 43 -5.18 -10.15 -1.46
C THR A 43 -5.31 -10.02 -2.98
N ALA A 44 -5.81 -11.08 -3.61
CA ALA A 44 -6.29 -11.06 -4.98
C ALA A 44 -7.66 -11.72 -5.02
N GLY A 45 -8.73 -10.90 -5.07
CA GLY A 45 -10.08 -11.35 -4.76
C GLY A 45 -10.16 -11.89 -3.34
N ASP A 46 -10.76 -13.06 -3.17
CA ASP A 46 -10.94 -13.70 -1.85
C ASP A 46 -9.67 -14.44 -1.35
N ARG A 47 -8.59 -14.43 -2.13
CA ARG A 47 -7.35 -15.15 -1.79
C ARG A 47 -6.34 -14.23 -1.13
N THR A 48 -5.90 -14.57 0.08
CA THR A 48 -4.73 -13.96 0.73
C THR A 48 -3.44 -14.46 0.08
N LEU A 49 -2.61 -13.54 -0.40
CA LEU A 49 -1.31 -13.80 -1.00
C LEU A 49 -0.16 -13.56 -0.03
N VAL A 50 -0.26 -12.48 0.76
CA VAL A 50 0.72 -12.11 1.80
C VAL A 50 -0.05 -11.77 3.07
N SER A 51 0.42 -12.25 4.21
CA SER A 51 -0.05 -11.83 5.53
C SER A 51 1.11 -11.92 6.51
N GLU A 52 1.92 -10.86 6.55
CA GLU A 52 3.14 -10.81 7.35
C GLU A 52 3.14 -9.66 8.34
N ARG A 53 3.92 -9.79 9.41
CA ARG A 53 4.08 -8.70 10.38
C ARG A 53 5.02 -7.62 9.82
N LEU A 54 4.69 -6.37 10.11
CA LEU A 54 5.44 -5.21 9.61
C LEU A 54 6.88 -5.18 10.15
N ASP A 55 7.09 -5.60 11.40
CA ASP A 55 8.42 -5.69 12.03
C ASP A 55 9.33 -6.69 11.32
N ALA A 56 8.81 -7.86 10.95
CA ALA A 56 9.55 -8.90 10.25
C ALA A 56 9.98 -8.44 8.85
N LEU A 57 9.07 -7.79 8.11
CA LEU A 57 9.38 -7.22 6.79
C LEU A 57 10.43 -6.11 6.89
N LYS A 58 10.32 -5.25 7.90
CA LYS A 58 11.29 -4.19 8.14
C LYS A 58 12.67 -4.75 8.49
N SER A 59 12.74 -5.74 9.39
CA SER A 59 13.99 -6.41 9.77
C SER A 59 14.66 -7.04 8.55
N ALA A 60 13.91 -7.80 7.76
CA ALA A 60 14.44 -8.45 6.56
C ALA A 60 15.09 -7.47 5.56
N TRP A 61 14.62 -6.22 5.52
CA TRP A 61 15.22 -5.16 4.72
C TRP A 61 16.44 -4.48 5.39
N GLN A 62 16.40 -4.30 6.71
CA GLN A 62 17.45 -3.58 7.45
C GLN A 62 18.66 -4.44 7.80
N ASP A 63 18.46 -5.72 8.14
CA ASP A 63 19.52 -6.61 8.62
C ASP A 63 20.70 -6.74 7.65
N PRO A 64 20.50 -6.81 6.30
CA PRO A 64 21.61 -6.85 5.35
C PRO A 64 22.50 -5.59 5.35
N LEU A 65 22.02 -4.48 5.93
CA LEU A 65 22.71 -3.19 6.00
C LEU A 65 23.36 -2.94 7.37
N ALA A 66 23.19 -3.85 8.34
CA ALA A 66 23.59 -3.68 9.75
C ALA A 66 25.02 -4.21 10.04
N TRP A 67 26.02 -3.67 9.34
CA TRP A 67 27.44 -3.98 9.56
C TRP A 67 28.02 -3.30 10.81
#